data_AF-A0A016SAY7-F1
#
_entry.id   AF-A0A016SAY7-F1
#
_cell.length_a   1.000
_cell.length_b   1.000
_cell.length_c   1.000
_cell.angle_alpha   90.00
_cell.angle_beta   90.00
_cell.angle_gamma   90.00
#
_symmetry.space_group_name_H-M   'P 1'
#
loop_
_entity.id
_entity.type
_entity.pdbx_description
1 polymer ?
#
loop_
_entity_poly.entity_id
_entity_poly.type
_entity_poly.pdbx_seq_one_letter_code
_entity_poly.pdbx_strand_id
1 'polypeptide(L)'
;MLTIALYQQPCKRSQASCAENEDHLNWDCNIENNAFLRNCNKSVEIPQDFSEISETINLNGENCNINTVTTTLLQKLWDEVKNEDLTDPKYNDATIKNFGIMANGPTTGFACTYNKCSGKLLCLYNKAFVSRIHSSTYYSELQTVVEKGRRGFPPCFCPTGPLPREVQQTIRAPWFRPLPQKTQALYKSGNTCVNDPCAQGSSCENYLCKLAQYTPATNTYPIPLCSPQKNDGMTYEMQMSVLNLANYYRRLLGSGWAQDKNGYAPIARRLYALTYNCDLLGHFAKQIADKCGDPPYTPYARNWVLTHHKINDVNIDQKAALEEVMMAQRIS
;
A
#
# COMPACT_ATOMS: atom_id res chain seq x y z
N MET A 1 -14.89 -0.63 7.64
CA MET A 1 -13.60 -0.90 8.30
C MET A 1 -13.69 -2.30 8.89
N LEU A 2 -12.90 -3.24 8.40
CA LEU A 2 -12.74 -4.55 9.04
C LEU A 2 -11.72 -4.38 10.17
N THR A 3 -12.17 -4.36 11.41
CA THR A 3 -11.28 -4.59 12.57
C THR A 3 -11.15 -6.11 12.70
N ILE A 4 -10.20 -6.71 11.98
CA ILE A 4 -9.83 -8.11 12.23
C ILE A 4 -9.00 -8.10 13.50
N ALA A 5 -9.68 -8.21 14.65
CA ALA A 5 -9.03 -8.48 15.91
C ALA A 5 -8.39 -9.87 15.81
N LEU A 6 -7.08 -9.91 15.61
CA LEU A 6 -6.32 -11.14 15.83
C LEU A 6 -6.61 -11.59 17.26
N TYR A 7 -7.03 -12.84 17.38
CA TYR A 7 -7.43 -13.48 18.61
C TYR A 7 -6.34 -13.25 19.69
N GLN A 8 -6.70 -12.61 20.80
CA GLN A 8 -5.78 -12.39 21.92
C GLN A 8 -5.31 -13.74 22.45
N GLN A 9 -4.03 -14.06 22.27
CA GLN A 9 -3.41 -15.21 22.94
C GLN A 9 -2.76 -14.71 24.23
N PRO A 10 -3.20 -15.17 25.42
CA PRO A 10 -2.49 -14.87 26.65
C PRO A 10 -1.10 -15.54 26.61
N CYS A 11 -0.02 -14.79 26.82
CA CYS A 11 1.33 -15.36 26.96
C CYS A 11 1.35 -16.29 28.19
N LYS A 12 1.22 -17.61 27.99
CA LYS A 12 1.44 -18.59 29.06
C LYS A 12 2.92 -18.90 29.13
N ARG A 13 3.54 -18.47 30.22
CA ARG A 13 4.96 -18.63 30.61
C ARG A 13 5.54 -20.07 30.53
N SER A 14 4.74 -21.08 30.19
CA SER A 14 5.15 -22.48 30.25
C SER A 14 5.48 -23.13 28.89
N GLN A 15 5.25 -22.49 27.73
CA GLN A 15 5.48 -23.15 26.42
C GLN A 15 5.96 -22.25 25.26
N ALA A 16 5.93 -20.92 25.35
CA ALA A 16 6.46 -20.03 24.31
C ALA A 16 7.19 -18.83 24.94
N SER A 17 8.30 -18.38 24.33
CA SER A 17 8.96 -17.13 24.71
C SER A 17 8.07 -15.94 24.34
N CYS A 18 7.83 -14.99 25.26
CA CYS A 18 7.06 -13.79 24.92
C CYS A 18 7.89 -12.92 23.94
N ALA A 19 7.22 -12.11 23.12
CA ALA A 19 7.88 -11.26 22.14
C ALA A 19 8.10 -9.83 22.69
N GLU A 20 9.31 -9.31 22.48
CA GLU A 20 9.69 -7.91 22.68
C GLU A 20 9.47 -7.13 21.39
N ASN A 21 8.82 -5.96 21.51
CA ASN A 21 8.64 -5.00 20.41
C ASN A 21 7.88 -5.54 19.18
N GLU A 22 6.81 -6.30 19.41
CA GLU A 22 5.85 -6.64 18.35
C GLU A 22 5.05 -5.41 17.94
N ASP A 23 5.04 -5.06 16.65
CA ASP A 23 4.33 -3.88 16.19
C ASP A 23 2.83 -4.14 15.93
N HIS A 24 2.01 -3.15 16.25
CA HIS A 24 0.59 -3.12 15.89
C HIS A 24 0.46 -2.91 14.38
N LEU A 25 -0.24 -3.82 13.70
CA LEU A 25 -0.46 -3.74 12.26
C LEU A 25 -1.51 -2.69 11.89
N ASN A 26 -1.19 -1.85 10.91
CA ASN A 26 -2.10 -0.85 10.35
C ASN A 26 -2.69 -1.34 9.03
N TRP A 27 -4.00 -1.17 8.84
CA TRP A 27 -4.63 -1.45 7.55
C TRP A 27 -4.19 -0.40 6.54
N ASP A 28 -3.59 -0.85 5.44
CA ASP A 28 -3.07 0.03 4.41
C ASP A 28 -3.81 -0.16 3.08
N CYS A 29 -4.64 0.82 2.72
CA CYS A 29 -5.42 0.82 1.48
C CYS A 29 -4.55 0.69 0.22
N ASN A 30 -3.33 1.25 0.24
CA ASN A 30 -2.40 1.15 -0.88
C ASN A 30 -1.93 -0.30 -1.08
N ILE A 31 -1.69 -1.01 0.03
CA ILE A 31 -1.37 -2.43 0.03
C ILE A 31 -2.60 -3.26 -0.38
N GLU A 32 -3.80 -2.85 0.04
CA GLU A 32 -5.06 -3.53 -0.30
C GLU A 32 -5.30 -3.54 -1.81
N ASN A 33 -5.07 -2.41 -2.47
CA ASN A 33 -5.26 -2.32 -3.90
C ASN A 33 -4.21 -3.15 -4.68
N ASN A 34 -2.96 -3.17 -4.21
CA ASN A 34 -1.95 -4.11 -4.72
C ASN A 34 -2.41 -5.56 -4.58
N ALA A 35 -2.93 -5.93 -3.41
CA ALA A 35 -3.46 -7.25 -3.16
C ALA A 35 -4.59 -7.55 -4.15
N PHE A 36 -5.51 -6.60 -4.38
CA PHE A 36 -6.66 -6.76 -5.28
C PHE A 36 -6.22 -7.05 -6.72
N LEU A 37 -5.32 -6.22 -7.25
CA LEU A 37 -4.75 -6.37 -8.59
C LEU A 37 -4.00 -7.70 -8.72
N ARG A 38 -3.13 -8.01 -7.76
CA ARG A 38 -2.34 -9.24 -7.69
C ARG A 38 -3.21 -10.50 -7.64
N ASN A 39 -4.34 -10.42 -6.93
CA ASN A 39 -5.21 -11.57 -6.71
C ASN A 39 -5.90 -12.01 -8.02
N CYS A 40 -6.34 -11.07 -8.88
CA CYS A 40 -6.85 -11.40 -10.22
C CYS A 40 -5.77 -11.61 -11.29
N ASN A 41 -4.58 -11.03 -11.12
CA ASN A 41 -3.52 -11.06 -12.12
C ASN A 41 -2.14 -11.23 -11.46
N LYS A 42 -1.61 -12.45 -11.52
CA LYS A 42 -0.29 -12.80 -10.96
C LYS A 42 0.89 -12.12 -11.64
N SER A 43 0.69 -11.45 -12.79
CA SER A 43 1.73 -10.66 -13.45
C SER A 43 1.92 -9.27 -12.84
N VAL A 44 1.00 -8.82 -11.98
CA VAL A 44 1.17 -7.58 -11.22
C VAL A 44 2.32 -7.78 -10.24
N GLU A 45 3.41 -7.04 -10.42
CA GLU A 45 4.56 -7.09 -9.52
C GLU A 45 4.19 -6.45 -8.17
N ILE A 46 4.57 -7.11 -7.07
CA ILE A 46 4.52 -6.53 -5.74
C ILE A 46 5.92 -6.07 -5.34
N PRO A 47 6.05 -5.04 -4.49
CA PRO A 47 7.35 -4.62 -4.00
C PRO A 47 8.16 -5.77 -3.40
N GLN A 48 9.47 -5.75 -3.61
CA GLN A 48 10.35 -6.86 -3.22
C GLN A 48 10.47 -7.02 -1.71
N ASP A 49 10.17 -5.95 -0.97
CA ASP A 49 10.16 -5.88 0.48
C ASP A 49 8.82 -6.31 1.09
N PHE A 50 7.86 -6.79 0.29
CA PHE A 50 6.57 -7.27 0.77
C PHE A 50 6.50 -8.79 0.83
N SER A 51 5.71 -9.30 1.77
CA SER A 51 5.32 -10.72 1.83
C SER A 51 3.89 -10.92 1.37
N GLU A 52 3.60 -12.10 0.80
CA GLU A 52 2.27 -12.50 0.33
C GLU A 52 1.87 -13.82 1.00
N ILE A 53 0.67 -13.85 1.57
CA ILE A 53 -0.03 -15.10 1.93
C ILE A 53 -1.31 -15.20 1.12
N SER A 54 -1.72 -16.42 0.79
CA SER A 54 -3.01 -16.64 0.13
C SER A 54 -3.62 -17.99 0.47
N GLU A 55 -4.94 -18.03 0.53
CA GLU A 55 -5.70 -19.25 0.74
C GLU A 55 -7.00 -19.23 -0.09
N THR A 56 -7.46 -20.41 -0.50
CA THR A 56 -8.70 -20.57 -1.24
C THR A 56 -9.89 -20.20 -0.34
N ILE A 57 -10.79 -19.38 -0.87
CA ILE A 57 -12.00 -18.94 -0.18
C ILE A 57 -13.25 -19.32 -0.97
N ASN A 58 -14.22 -19.90 -0.28
CA ASN A 58 -15.52 -20.21 -0.88
C ASN A 58 -16.45 -18.99 -0.77
N LEU A 59 -16.74 -18.37 -1.91
CA LEU A 59 -17.63 -17.20 -2.02
C LEU A 59 -19.07 -17.56 -2.40
N ASN A 60 -19.41 -18.85 -2.47
CA ASN A 60 -20.69 -19.35 -3.01
C ASN A 60 -21.64 -19.90 -1.94
N GLY A 61 -21.37 -19.70 -0.65
CA GLY A 61 -22.20 -20.22 0.45
C GLY A 61 -23.58 -19.54 0.56
N GLU A 62 -24.58 -20.28 1.05
CA GLU A 62 -25.98 -19.86 1.17
C GLU A 62 -26.20 -18.58 2.01
N ASN A 63 -25.23 -18.24 2.87
CA ASN A 63 -25.13 -16.95 3.52
C ASN A 63 -23.69 -16.46 3.37
N CYS A 64 -23.46 -15.38 2.62
CA CYS A 64 -22.17 -14.69 2.45
C CYS A 64 -21.65 -14.06 3.76
N ASN A 65 -21.61 -14.81 4.87
CA ASN A 65 -20.97 -14.38 6.11
C ASN A 65 -19.45 -14.49 5.95
N ILE A 66 -18.92 -13.55 5.19
CA ILE A 66 -17.52 -13.50 4.81
C ILE A 66 -16.61 -13.40 6.04
N ASN A 67 -17.09 -12.79 7.13
CA ASN A 67 -16.34 -12.66 8.38
C ASN A 67 -16.01 -14.03 8.98
N THR A 68 -17.00 -14.92 9.08
CA THR A 68 -16.75 -16.27 9.61
C THR A 68 -15.77 -17.03 8.73
N VAL A 69 -15.96 -16.96 7.40
CA VAL A 69 -15.08 -17.65 6.45
C VAL A 69 -13.65 -17.12 6.54
N THR A 70 -13.45 -15.80 6.51
CA THR A 70 -12.11 -15.20 6.59
C THR A 70 -11.45 -15.45 7.93
N THR A 71 -12.20 -15.39 9.06
CA THR A 71 -11.67 -15.75 10.38
C THR A 71 -11.19 -17.20 10.41
N THR A 72 -11.97 -18.15 9.88
CA THR A 72 -11.56 -19.56 9.82
C THR A 72 -10.30 -19.76 8.97
N LEU A 73 -10.21 -19.08 7.82
CA LEU A 73 -9.03 -19.18 6.95
C LEU A 73 -7.79 -18.59 7.62
N LEU A 74 -7.90 -17.39 8.21
CA LEU A 74 -6.77 -16.77 8.92
C LEU A 74 -6.34 -17.60 10.13
N GLN A 75 -7.29 -18.19 10.87
CA GLN A 75 -6.96 -19.10 11.96
C GLN A 75 -6.23 -20.35 11.46
N LYS A 76 -6.64 -20.91 10.31
CA LYS A 76 -5.95 -22.03 9.68
C LYS A 76 -4.50 -21.67 9.34
N LEU A 77 -4.26 -20.49 8.76
CA LEU A 77 -2.91 -20.01 8.43
C LEU A 77 -2.08 -19.75 9.69
N TRP A 78 -2.69 -19.20 10.74
CA TRP A 78 -2.04 -18.98 12.04
C TRP A 78 -1.69 -20.29 12.76
N ASP A 79 -2.55 -21.30 12.64
CA ASP A 79 -2.40 -22.61 13.29
C ASP A 79 -1.18 -23.41 12.79
N GLU A 80 -0.52 -22.98 11.72
CA GLU A 80 0.80 -23.50 11.33
C GLU A 80 1.81 -23.43 12.48
N VAL A 81 1.67 -22.47 13.40
CA VAL A 81 2.47 -22.35 14.64
C VAL A 81 2.59 -23.67 15.41
N LYS A 82 1.59 -24.54 15.32
CA LYS A 82 1.54 -25.84 16.02
C LYS A 82 2.49 -26.88 15.41
N ASN A 83 3.10 -26.60 14.27
CA ASN A 83 3.99 -27.51 13.55
C ASN A 83 5.46 -27.41 13.98
N GLU A 84 5.84 -26.39 14.78
CA GLU A 84 7.24 -26.11 15.13
C GLU A 84 7.39 -25.73 16.62
N ASP A 85 8.58 -25.93 17.18
CA ASP A 85 8.96 -25.43 18.50
C ASP A 85 9.56 -24.02 18.36
N LEU A 86 8.91 -23.02 18.96
CA LEU A 86 9.29 -21.61 18.90
C LEU A 86 10.03 -21.12 20.16
N THR A 87 10.69 -22.03 20.88
CA THR A 87 11.66 -21.63 21.93
C THR A 87 12.74 -20.70 21.36
N ASP A 88 13.13 -20.89 20.09
CA ASP A 88 13.96 -20.00 19.29
C ASP A 88 13.15 -19.60 18.03
N PRO A 89 12.37 -18.50 18.06
CA PRO A 89 11.33 -18.21 17.08
C PRO A 89 11.93 -17.78 15.74
N LYS A 90 12.26 -18.76 14.90
CA LYS A 90 12.86 -18.57 13.58
C LYS A 90 11.88 -18.90 12.46
N TYR A 91 11.95 -18.13 11.39
CA TYR A 91 11.16 -18.33 10.20
C TYR A 91 11.54 -19.64 9.48
N ASN A 92 10.55 -20.48 9.22
CA ASN A 92 10.69 -21.67 8.39
C ASN A 92 9.58 -21.74 7.33
N ASP A 93 9.94 -21.41 6.08
CA ASP A 93 9.04 -21.40 4.91
C ASP A 93 8.44 -22.79 4.58
N ALA A 94 9.00 -23.88 5.13
CA ALA A 94 8.50 -25.23 4.86
C ALA A 94 7.30 -25.63 5.73
N THR A 95 7.19 -25.06 6.94
CA THR A 95 6.29 -25.55 8.00
C THR A 95 5.40 -24.47 8.59
N ILE A 96 5.90 -23.22 8.61
CA ILE A 96 5.26 -22.06 9.24
C ILE A 96 5.33 -20.81 8.35
N LYS A 97 5.25 -20.98 7.03
CA LYS A 97 5.34 -19.88 6.08
C LYS A 97 4.32 -18.78 6.37
N ASN A 98 3.04 -19.14 6.44
CA ASN A 98 1.96 -18.17 6.55
C ASN A 98 1.93 -17.60 7.97
N PHE A 99 2.04 -18.46 8.99
CA PHE A 99 2.18 -18.00 10.37
C PHE A 99 3.37 -17.04 10.53
N GLY A 100 4.53 -17.40 9.98
CA GLY A 100 5.74 -16.59 10.08
C GLY A 100 5.57 -15.20 9.48
N ILE A 101 4.91 -15.08 8.31
CA ILE A 101 4.55 -13.79 7.70
C ILE A 101 3.58 -13.00 8.60
N MET A 102 2.58 -13.65 9.19
CA MET A 102 1.61 -13.01 10.07
C MET A 102 2.23 -12.55 11.40
N ALA A 103 3.23 -13.26 11.91
CA ALA A 103 3.89 -13.03 13.21
C ALA A 103 5.25 -12.31 13.08
N ASN A 104 5.52 -11.67 11.93
CA ASN A 104 6.77 -10.97 11.68
C ASN A 104 6.81 -9.62 12.40
N GLY A 105 7.49 -9.54 13.55
CA GLY A 105 7.47 -8.39 14.45
C GLY A 105 7.80 -7.03 13.82
N PRO A 106 8.77 -6.91 12.88
CA PRO A 106 9.05 -5.67 12.16
C PRO A 106 7.93 -5.16 11.23
N THR A 107 6.86 -5.94 11.03
CA THR A 107 5.77 -5.58 10.12
C THR A 107 4.84 -4.58 10.77
N THR A 108 4.51 -3.51 10.06
CA THR A 108 3.71 -2.40 10.60
C THR A 108 2.47 -2.10 9.77
N GLY A 109 2.41 -2.64 8.55
CA GLY A 109 1.36 -2.40 7.57
C GLY A 109 0.97 -3.67 6.84
N PHE A 110 -0.34 -3.88 6.69
CA PHE A 110 -0.88 -5.02 5.96
C PHE A 110 -2.22 -4.69 5.34
N ALA A 111 -2.63 -5.49 4.37
CA ALA A 111 -4.01 -5.50 3.90
C ALA A 111 -4.35 -6.82 3.23
N CYS A 112 -5.65 -7.13 3.19
CA CYS A 112 -6.19 -8.33 2.59
C CYS A 112 -7.30 -8.01 1.59
N THR A 113 -7.47 -8.88 0.60
CA THR A 113 -8.57 -8.81 -0.35
C THR A 113 -9.08 -10.22 -0.68
N TYR A 114 -10.31 -10.31 -1.14
CA TYR A 114 -10.86 -11.53 -1.74
C TYR A 114 -11.69 -11.16 -2.96
N ASN A 115 -11.69 -12.01 -3.98
CA ASN A 115 -12.45 -11.75 -5.20
C ASN A 115 -12.85 -13.05 -5.94
N LYS A 116 -13.87 -12.94 -6.79
CA LYS A 116 -14.40 -14.07 -7.56
C LYS A 116 -13.48 -14.56 -8.68
N CYS A 117 -12.63 -13.68 -9.23
CA CYS A 117 -11.73 -14.03 -10.34
C CYS A 117 -10.69 -15.09 -9.93
N SER A 118 -10.28 -15.12 -8.66
CA SER A 118 -9.26 -16.04 -8.14
C SER A 118 -9.85 -17.11 -7.23
N GLY A 119 -10.97 -16.82 -6.56
CA GLY A 119 -11.48 -17.65 -5.47
C GLY A 119 -10.52 -17.71 -4.28
N LYS A 120 -9.72 -16.65 -4.05
CA LYS A 120 -8.73 -16.60 -2.97
C LYS A 120 -8.88 -15.37 -2.08
N LEU A 121 -8.60 -15.58 -0.79
CA LEU A 121 -8.18 -14.54 0.14
C LEU A 121 -6.67 -14.36 -0.05
N LEU A 122 -6.23 -13.14 -0.34
CA LEU A 122 -4.82 -12.78 -0.48
C LEU A 122 -4.52 -11.61 0.46
N CYS A 123 -3.46 -11.72 1.24
CA CYS A 123 -2.97 -10.65 2.09
C CYS A 123 -1.52 -10.32 1.75
N LEU A 124 -1.21 -9.03 1.81
CA LEU A 124 0.14 -8.50 1.64
C LEU A 124 0.58 -7.81 2.93
N TYR A 125 1.88 -7.90 3.22
CA TYR A 125 2.52 -7.34 4.41
C TYR A 125 3.74 -6.54 4.00
N ASN A 126 3.96 -5.36 4.60
CA ASN A 126 5.00 -4.41 4.20
C ASN A 126 6.43 -4.77 4.64
N LYS A 127 6.67 -6.05 4.98
CA LYS A 127 7.99 -6.60 5.29
C LYS A 127 8.15 -7.99 4.70
N ALA A 128 9.34 -8.25 4.18
CA ALA A 128 9.76 -9.51 3.62
C ALA A 128 10.79 -10.21 4.52
N PHE A 129 10.70 -11.54 4.61
CA PHE A 129 11.76 -12.41 5.14
C PHE A 129 12.86 -12.70 4.10
N VAL A 130 13.09 -11.75 3.19
CA VAL A 130 13.98 -11.92 2.03
C VAL A 130 15.12 -10.92 2.15
N SER A 131 16.34 -11.39 2.45
CA SER A 131 17.53 -10.59 2.14
C SER A 131 17.86 -10.74 0.67
N ARG A 132 17.85 -9.62 -0.06
CA ARG A 132 18.72 -9.50 -1.23
C ARG A 132 20.07 -9.02 -0.72
N ILE A 133 21.06 -9.92 -0.68
CA ILE A 133 22.45 -9.48 -0.60
C ILE A 133 22.75 -8.78 -1.92
N HIS A 134 22.71 -7.45 -1.94
CA HIS A 134 23.43 -6.70 -2.95
C HIS A 134 24.87 -6.54 -2.45
N SER A 135 25.81 -7.28 -3.04
CA SER A 135 27.21 -6.88 -2.99
C SER A 135 27.30 -5.49 -3.62
N SER A 136 27.84 -4.51 -2.89
CA SER A 136 27.92 -3.10 -3.34
C SER A 136 28.76 -2.90 -4.60
N THR A 137 29.44 -3.94 -5.09
CA THR A 137 30.27 -3.92 -6.30
C THR A 137 29.49 -3.96 -7.62
N TYR A 138 28.17 -4.21 -7.62
CA TYR A 138 27.41 -4.43 -8.87
C TYR A 138 26.96 -3.15 -9.60
N TYR A 139 26.79 -2.02 -8.90
CA TYR A 139 26.29 -0.78 -9.54
C TYR A 139 27.32 -0.12 -10.47
N SER A 140 28.63 -0.29 -10.23
CA SER A 140 29.66 0.31 -11.07
C SER A 140 29.84 -0.39 -12.42
N GLU A 141 29.57 -1.70 -12.50
CA GLU A 141 29.76 -2.48 -13.73
C GLU A 141 28.56 -2.39 -14.69
N LEU A 142 27.32 -2.29 -14.18
CA LEU A 142 26.14 -2.11 -15.01
C LEU A 142 26.08 -0.73 -15.70
N GLN A 143 26.50 0.33 -15.00
CA GLN A 143 26.58 1.66 -15.61
C GLN A 143 27.58 1.69 -16.77
N THR A 144 28.71 1.00 -16.64
CA THR A 144 29.71 0.92 -17.72
C THR A 144 29.23 0.13 -18.94
N VAL A 145 28.37 -0.89 -18.76
CA VAL A 145 27.78 -1.66 -19.86
C VAL A 145 26.71 -0.85 -20.60
N VAL A 146 25.84 -0.13 -19.87
CA VAL A 146 24.80 0.75 -20.46
C VAL A 146 25.44 1.95 -21.19
N GLU A 147 26.53 2.50 -20.67
CA GLU A 147 27.25 3.62 -21.30
C GLU A 147 28.09 3.20 -22.51
N LYS A 148 28.64 1.97 -22.52
CA LYS A 148 29.29 1.41 -23.72
C LYS A 148 28.27 1.09 -24.82
N GLY A 149 27.07 0.63 -24.48
CA GLY A 149 25.99 0.38 -25.45
C GLY A 149 25.42 1.65 -26.11
N ARG A 150 25.49 2.81 -25.44
CA ARG A 150 25.01 4.09 -25.97
C ARG A 150 25.93 4.76 -26.99
N ARG A 151 27.20 4.35 -27.09
CA ARG A 151 28.18 4.98 -27.99
C ARG A 151 28.22 4.42 -29.42
N GLY A 152 27.30 3.53 -29.79
CA GLY A 152 27.36 2.83 -31.09
C GLY A 152 26.08 2.74 -31.92
N PHE A 153 24.93 3.28 -31.48
CA PHE A 153 23.66 3.11 -32.19
C PHE A 153 22.98 4.45 -32.52
N PRO A 154 22.65 4.74 -33.79
CA PRO A 154 21.87 5.92 -34.16
C PRO A 154 20.42 5.83 -33.64
N PRO A 155 19.70 6.97 -33.49
CA PRO A 155 18.57 7.10 -32.56
C PRO A 155 17.27 6.36 -32.92
N CYS A 156 17.21 5.59 -34.01
CA CYS A 156 15.98 4.98 -34.50
C CYS A 156 16.25 3.59 -35.08
N PHE A 157 16.44 2.58 -34.23
CA PHE A 157 16.38 1.19 -34.67
C PHE A 157 15.71 0.34 -33.59
N CYS A 158 14.47 -0.10 -33.84
CA CYS A 158 13.86 -1.16 -33.06
C CYS A 158 14.43 -2.50 -33.57
N PRO A 159 15.10 -3.31 -32.74
CA PRO A 159 15.66 -4.57 -33.19
C PRO A 159 14.51 -5.54 -33.49
N THR A 160 14.32 -5.88 -34.76
CA THR A 160 13.34 -6.89 -35.23
C THR A 160 13.91 -8.31 -35.18
N GLY A 161 14.77 -8.60 -34.20
CA GLY A 161 15.41 -9.91 -34.04
C GLY A 161 15.65 -10.25 -32.57
N PRO A 162 15.75 -11.55 -32.22
CA PRO A 162 16.06 -11.95 -30.87
C PRO A 162 17.43 -11.40 -30.45
N LEU A 163 17.55 -10.96 -29.19
CA LEU A 163 18.76 -10.37 -28.62
C LEU A 163 20.00 -11.26 -28.88
N PRO A 164 21.22 -10.68 -28.98
CA PRO A 164 22.46 -11.44 -29.16
C PRO A 164 22.61 -12.56 -28.12
N ARG A 165 23.15 -13.72 -28.51
CA ARG A 165 23.29 -14.91 -27.65
C ARG A 165 24.02 -14.62 -26.33
N GLU A 166 24.94 -13.66 -26.32
CA GLU A 166 25.69 -13.22 -25.13
C GLU A 166 24.79 -12.52 -24.09
N VAL A 167 23.80 -11.73 -24.54
CA VAL A 167 22.77 -11.10 -23.69
C VAL A 167 21.74 -12.15 -23.22
N GLN A 168 21.41 -13.13 -24.07
CA GLN A 168 20.51 -14.23 -23.69
C GLN A 168 21.15 -15.16 -22.65
N GLN A 169 22.48 -15.32 -22.63
CA GLN A 169 23.20 -16.14 -21.66
C GLN A 169 23.32 -15.46 -20.29
N THR A 170 23.40 -14.12 -20.23
CA THR A 170 23.37 -13.37 -18.95
C THR A 170 22.00 -13.44 -18.26
N ILE A 171 20.92 -13.56 -19.03
CA ILE A 171 19.54 -13.72 -18.50
C ILE A 171 19.27 -15.18 -18.03
N ARG A 172 20.12 -16.14 -18.39
CA ARG A 172 19.97 -17.57 -18.04
C ARG A 172 20.97 -18.08 -16.99
N ALA A 173 21.59 -17.20 -16.21
CA ALA A 173 22.40 -17.62 -15.08
C ALA A 173 21.50 -18.13 -13.93
N PRO A 174 21.70 -19.35 -13.37
CA PRO A 174 20.83 -19.94 -12.35
C PRO A 174 20.78 -19.27 -10.97
N TRP A 175 21.34 -18.07 -10.78
CA TRP A 175 21.66 -17.54 -9.44
C TRP A 175 21.02 -16.18 -9.17
N PHE A 176 19.69 -16.13 -9.27
CA PHE A 176 18.86 -15.11 -8.61
C PHE A 176 17.58 -15.78 -8.08
N ARG A 177 17.75 -16.81 -7.26
CA ARG A 177 16.65 -17.29 -6.43
C ARG A 177 16.62 -16.40 -5.19
N PRO A 178 15.51 -15.69 -4.87
CA PRO A 178 15.32 -15.21 -3.51
C PRO A 178 15.47 -16.42 -2.60
N LEU A 179 16.55 -16.46 -1.82
CA LEU A 179 16.72 -17.50 -0.82
C LEU A 179 15.80 -17.13 0.34
N PRO A 180 14.82 -17.98 0.70
CA PRO A 180 14.10 -17.80 1.95
C PRO A 180 15.14 -17.72 3.06
N GLN A 181 15.12 -16.67 3.88
CA GLN A 181 15.93 -16.67 5.09
C GLN A 181 15.34 -17.68 6.07
N LYS A 182 15.66 -18.97 5.90
CA LYS A 182 15.25 -20.10 6.76
C LYS A 182 15.70 -19.99 8.23
N THR A 183 16.23 -18.84 8.64
CA THR A 183 16.83 -18.61 9.95
C THR A 183 16.64 -17.17 10.46
N GLN A 184 15.86 -16.32 9.77
CA GLN A 184 15.54 -14.99 10.30
C GLN A 184 14.64 -15.15 11.52
N ALA A 185 14.94 -14.43 12.61
CA ALA A 185 14.02 -14.40 13.75
C ALA A 185 12.69 -13.77 13.31
N LEU A 186 11.58 -14.41 13.68
CA LEU A 186 10.22 -13.87 13.50
C LEU A 186 10.07 -12.58 14.29
N TYR A 187 10.57 -12.62 15.52
CA TYR A 187 10.54 -11.54 16.49
C TYR A 187 11.64 -11.74 17.53
N LYS A 188 11.89 -10.70 18.34
CA LYS A 188 12.85 -10.79 19.43
C LYS A 188 12.16 -11.40 20.65
N SER A 189 12.65 -12.51 21.16
CA SER A 189 12.16 -13.08 22.43
C SER A 189 12.57 -12.23 23.63
N GLY A 190 11.65 -12.03 24.58
CA GLY A 190 11.91 -11.41 25.89
C GLY A 190 10.64 -10.93 26.61
N ASN A 191 10.64 -9.77 27.28
CA ASN A 191 9.41 -9.30 27.96
C ASN A 191 8.44 -8.59 26.99
N THR A 192 7.18 -8.47 27.43
CA THR A 192 6.16 -7.71 26.69
C THR A 192 6.43 -6.21 26.72
N CYS A 193 5.83 -5.45 25.80
CA CYS A 193 5.96 -3.99 25.76
C CYS A 193 5.50 -3.21 27.01
N VAL A 194 4.79 -3.89 27.92
CA VAL A 194 4.38 -3.34 29.23
C VAL A 194 5.59 -3.16 30.16
N ASN A 195 6.57 -4.06 30.03
CA ASN A 195 7.76 -4.09 30.89
C ASN A 195 9.01 -3.57 30.18
N ASP A 196 9.06 -3.72 28.84
CA ASP A 196 10.13 -3.17 28.00
C ASP A 196 9.54 -2.14 27.03
N PRO A 197 9.93 -0.86 27.11
CA PRO A 197 9.27 0.20 26.34
C PRO A 197 9.50 0.06 24.83
N CYS A 198 8.43 0.30 24.07
CA CYS A 198 8.46 0.44 22.62
C CYS A 198 9.38 1.59 22.17
N ALA A 199 9.68 1.64 20.87
CA ALA A 199 10.44 2.75 20.27
C ALA A 199 9.84 4.12 20.62
N GLN A 200 10.70 5.13 20.70
CA GLN A 200 10.32 6.48 21.11
C GLN A 200 9.10 7.02 20.34
N GLY A 201 8.12 7.54 21.07
CA GLY A 201 6.86 8.03 20.51
C GLY A 201 5.78 6.97 20.28
N SER A 202 6.10 5.69 20.41
CA SER A 202 5.13 4.59 20.31
C SER A 202 4.50 4.27 21.67
N SER A 203 3.29 3.73 21.67
CA SER A 203 2.59 3.26 22.87
C SER A 203 2.49 1.74 22.89
N CYS A 204 2.34 1.14 24.08
CA CYS A 204 2.03 -0.28 24.21
C CYS A 204 0.51 -0.45 24.36
N GLU A 205 -0.14 -1.08 23.38
CA GLU A 205 -1.57 -1.40 23.36
C GLU A 205 -1.75 -2.91 23.28
N ASN A 206 -2.35 -3.53 24.31
CA ASN A 206 -2.62 -4.97 24.35
C ASN A 206 -1.40 -5.84 24.00
N TYR A 207 -0.24 -5.50 24.57
CA TYR A 207 1.05 -6.18 24.34
C TYR A 207 1.66 -5.97 22.94
N LEU A 208 1.14 -5.03 22.14
CA LEU A 208 1.70 -4.61 20.85
C LEU A 208 2.16 -3.15 20.90
N CYS A 209 3.28 -2.85 20.24
CA CYS A 209 3.82 -1.52 20.02
C CYS A 209 3.08 -0.81 18.89
N LYS A 210 2.31 0.20 19.24
CA LYS A 210 1.61 1.06 18.28
C LYS A 210 2.44 2.31 18.00
N LEU A 211 2.81 2.48 16.74
CA LEU A 211 3.51 3.67 16.27
C LEU A 211 2.66 4.94 16.49
N ALA A 212 3.30 6.04 16.90
CA ALA A 212 2.64 7.35 16.96
C ALA A 212 2.06 7.78 15.61
N GLN A 213 2.77 7.47 14.53
CA GLN A 213 2.32 7.71 13.16
C GLN A 213 2.70 6.52 12.28
N TYR A 214 1.72 6.04 11.52
CA TYR A 214 1.93 5.06 10.45
C TYR A 214 2.08 5.78 9.13
N THR A 215 3.12 5.44 8.36
CA THR A 215 3.30 5.95 7.00
C THR A 215 2.87 4.85 6.02
N PRO A 216 1.80 5.07 5.23
CA PRO A 216 1.37 4.11 4.23
C PRO A 216 2.45 3.80 3.19
N ALA A 217 2.41 2.60 2.63
CA ALA A 217 3.27 2.19 1.55
C ALA A 217 3.09 3.10 0.32
N THR A 218 4.19 3.59 -0.24
CA THR A 218 4.19 4.52 -1.38
C THR A 218 4.60 3.87 -2.70
N ASN A 219 5.20 2.68 -2.63
CA ASN A 219 5.60 1.85 -3.78
C ASN A 219 4.47 0.91 -4.23
N THR A 220 3.24 1.40 -4.28
CA THR A 220 2.04 0.60 -4.58
C THR A 220 1.39 1.02 -5.88
N TYR A 221 0.66 0.09 -6.50
CA TYR A 221 -0.15 0.32 -7.68
C TYR A 221 -1.59 0.71 -7.31
N PRO A 222 -2.29 1.46 -8.19
CA PRO A 222 -1.72 2.20 -9.31
C PRO A 222 -0.83 3.35 -8.83
N ILE A 223 0.23 3.60 -9.59
CA ILE A 223 1.17 4.68 -9.31
C ILE A 223 0.42 6.01 -9.49
N PRO A 224 0.62 7.01 -8.60
CA PRO A 224 0.10 8.35 -8.79
C PRO A 224 0.39 8.88 -10.21
N LEU A 225 -0.51 9.73 -10.73
CA LEU A 225 -0.44 10.27 -12.09
C LEU A 225 0.72 11.27 -12.33
N CYS A 226 1.61 11.42 -11.36
CA CYS A 226 2.72 12.35 -11.39
C CYS A 226 3.92 11.73 -12.12
N SER A 227 4.64 12.53 -12.89
CA SER A 227 5.94 12.16 -13.43
C SER A 227 6.95 11.88 -12.29
N PRO A 228 7.98 11.03 -12.49
CA PRO A 228 8.88 10.54 -11.42
C PRO A 228 9.62 11.60 -10.58
N GLN A 229 9.63 12.87 -10.98
CA GLN A 229 10.26 14.00 -10.28
C GLN A 229 9.24 14.94 -9.63
N LYS A 230 7.96 14.64 -9.73
CA LYS A 230 6.88 15.46 -9.22
C LYS A 230 6.01 14.65 -8.27
N ASN A 231 5.47 15.35 -7.29
CA ASN A 231 4.62 14.79 -6.28
C ASN A 231 3.60 15.86 -5.87
N ASP A 232 2.34 15.48 -5.80
CA ASP A 232 1.24 16.29 -5.26
C ASP A 232 0.86 15.87 -3.83
N GLY A 233 1.55 14.89 -3.25
CA GLY A 233 1.30 14.36 -1.92
C GLY A 233 0.11 13.41 -1.86
N MET A 234 -0.51 13.07 -2.99
CA MET A 234 -1.70 12.23 -3.06
C MET A 234 -1.41 10.87 -3.68
N THR A 235 -2.14 9.86 -3.24
CA THR A 235 -2.18 8.55 -3.90
C THR A 235 -3.02 8.64 -5.18
N TYR A 236 -2.88 7.68 -6.10
CA TYR A 236 -3.72 7.63 -7.29
C TYR A 236 -5.22 7.59 -6.96
N GLU A 237 -5.62 6.85 -5.92
CA GLU A 237 -7.01 6.78 -5.50
C GLU A 237 -7.55 8.13 -5.05
N MET A 238 -6.77 8.91 -4.31
CA MET A 238 -7.14 10.28 -3.92
C MET A 238 -7.29 11.18 -5.15
N GLN A 239 -6.33 11.12 -6.08
CA GLN A 239 -6.37 11.90 -7.33
C GLN A 239 -7.63 11.59 -8.15
N MET A 240 -7.95 10.31 -8.31
CA MET A 240 -9.14 9.88 -9.04
C MET A 240 -10.44 10.17 -8.30
N SER A 241 -10.45 10.06 -6.97
CA SER A 241 -11.62 10.39 -6.14
C SER A 241 -11.98 11.87 -6.27
N VAL A 242 -10.98 12.75 -6.17
CA VAL A 242 -11.17 14.20 -6.37
C VAL A 242 -11.63 14.51 -7.79
N LEU A 243 -10.99 13.91 -8.81
CA LEU A 243 -11.38 14.10 -10.21
C LEU A 243 -12.82 13.66 -10.48
N ASN A 244 -13.18 12.47 -10.00
CA ASN A 244 -14.49 11.88 -10.20
C ASN A 244 -15.58 12.68 -9.48
N LEU A 245 -15.30 13.18 -8.28
CA LEU A 245 -16.24 14.04 -7.55
C LEU A 245 -16.47 15.37 -8.27
N ALA A 246 -15.39 16.05 -8.69
CA ALA A 246 -15.52 17.30 -9.42
C ALA A 246 -16.31 17.11 -10.72
N ASN A 247 -16.06 16.02 -11.44
CA ASN A 247 -16.81 15.69 -12.65
C ASN A 247 -18.25 15.24 -12.36
N TYR A 248 -18.54 14.62 -11.22
CA TYR A 248 -19.90 14.28 -10.81
C TYR A 248 -20.77 15.54 -10.66
N TYR A 249 -20.31 16.54 -9.91
CA TYR A 249 -21.05 17.80 -9.76
C TYR A 249 -21.17 18.56 -11.08
N ARG A 250 -20.14 18.52 -11.93
CA ARG A 250 -20.24 19.05 -13.30
C ARG A 250 -21.31 18.33 -14.10
N ARG A 251 -21.44 17.00 -14.00
CA ARG A 251 -22.52 16.27 -14.68
C ARG A 251 -23.90 16.68 -14.16
N LEU A 252 -24.07 16.95 -12.86
CA LEU A 252 -25.32 17.49 -12.32
C LEU A 252 -25.67 18.84 -12.98
N LEU A 253 -24.71 19.77 -13.09
CA LEU A 253 -24.91 21.04 -13.79
C LEU A 253 -25.19 20.87 -15.29
N GLY A 254 -24.43 19.99 -15.95
CA GLY A 254 -24.58 19.70 -17.38
C GLY A 254 -25.88 18.98 -17.75
N SER A 255 -26.55 18.37 -16.78
CA SER A 255 -27.83 17.66 -16.97
C SER A 255 -29.03 18.40 -16.38
N GLY A 256 -28.81 19.51 -15.67
CA GLY A 256 -29.86 20.27 -14.99
C GLY A 256 -30.37 19.63 -13.70
N TRP A 257 -29.63 18.69 -13.12
CA TRP A 257 -29.96 18.03 -11.85
C TRP A 257 -29.26 18.64 -10.63
N ALA A 258 -28.41 19.65 -10.84
CA ALA A 258 -27.82 20.39 -9.74
C ALA A 258 -28.90 21.25 -9.08
N GLN A 259 -29.15 21.03 -7.79
CA GLN A 259 -30.13 21.82 -7.05
C GLN A 259 -29.60 23.23 -6.81
N ASP A 260 -30.48 24.23 -6.94
CA ASP A 260 -30.22 25.60 -6.54
C ASP A 260 -31.31 26.12 -5.61
N LYS A 261 -31.20 27.36 -5.14
CA LYS A 261 -32.20 27.99 -4.25
C LYS A 261 -33.63 27.96 -4.80
N ASN A 262 -33.79 27.88 -6.13
CA ASN A 262 -35.07 27.96 -6.82
C ASN A 262 -35.48 26.61 -7.45
N GLY A 263 -34.86 25.50 -7.04
CA GLY A 263 -35.12 24.17 -7.57
C GLY A 263 -33.86 23.59 -8.21
N TYR A 264 -33.63 23.87 -9.49
CA TYR A 264 -32.50 23.33 -10.24
C TYR A 264 -31.79 24.41 -11.07
N ALA A 265 -30.46 24.37 -11.06
CA ALA A 265 -29.61 25.19 -11.89
C ALA A 265 -29.86 24.92 -13.39
N PRO A 266 -29.72 25.94 -14.26
CA PRO A 266 -29.92 25.78 -15.69
C PRO A 266 -28.89 24.82 -16.31
N ILE A 267 -29.32 24.09 -17.34
CA ILE A 267 -28.47 23.13 -18.07
C ILE A 267 -27.26 23.85 -18.67
N ALA A 268 -26.05 23.42 -18.29
CA ALA A 268 -24.82 24.00 -18.79
C ALA A 268 -24.49 23.53 -20.23
N ARG A 269 -24.39 24.47 -21.18
CA ARG A 269 -23.92 24.19 -22.55
C ARG A 269 -22.38 24.22 -22.60
N ARG A 270 -21.75 23.18 -23.16
CA ARG A 270 -20.28 23.02 -23.31
C ARG A 270 -19.50 22.91 -21.99
N LEU A 271 -20.06 22.22 -21.00
CA LEU A 271 -19.33 21.91 -19.78
C LEU A 271 -18.36 20.74 -20.03
N TYR A 272 -17.06 21.04 -20.15
CA TYR A 272 -16.05 20.01 -20.43
C TYR A 272 -15.76 19.14 -19.20
N ALA A 273 -15.57 17.84 -19.40
CA ALA A 273 -15.05 16.96 -18.36
C ALA A 273 -13.61 17.37 -18.01
N LEU A 274 -13.31 17.42 -16.71
CA LEU A 274 -11.96 17.65 -16.23
C LEU A 274 -11.09 16.41 -16.42
N THR A 275 -9.80 16.64 -16.61
CA THR A 275 -8.74 15.63 -16.48
C THR A 275 -7.82 16.03 -15.33
N TYR A 276 -7.21 15.04 -14.68
CA TYR A 276 -6.30 15.30 -13.57
C TYR A 276 -4.92 15.70 -14.09
N ASN A 277 -4.40 16.84 -13.64
CA ASN A 277 -3.08 17.33 -14.01
C ASN A 277 -2.18 17.34 -12.77
N CYS A 278 -1.53 16.20 -12.47
CA CYS A 278 -0.63 16.14 -11.32
C CYS A 278 0.57 17.06 -11.49
N ASP A 279 1.26 16.96 -12.63
CA ASP A 279 2.57 17.56 -12.84
C ASP A 279 2.59 19.10 -12.70
N LEU A 280 1.48 19.75 -13.00
CA LEU A 280 1.40 21.21 -12.90
C LEU A 280 0.49 21.59 -11.74
N LEU A 281 -0.79 21.27 -11.83
CA LEU A 281 -1.78 21.76 -10.86
C LEU A 281 -1.63 21.06 -9.50
N GLY A 282 -1.47 19.73 -9.49
CA GLY A 282 -1.25 18.97 -8.26
C GLY A 282 0.03 19.40 -7.53
N HIS A 283 1.15 19.53 -8.25
CA HIS A 283 2.42 19.99 -7.69
C HIS A 283 2.31 21.37 -7.02
N PHE A 284 1.66 22.34 -7.69
CA PHE A 284 1.45 23.66 -7.10
C PHE A 284 0.46 23.65 -5.92
N ALA A 285 -0.58 22.82 -5.97
CA ALA A 285 -1.49 22.65 -4.85
C ALA A 285 -0.75 22.14 -3.61
N LYS A 286 0.15 21.17 -3.78
CA LYS A 286 1.01 20.67 -2.69
C LYS A 286 1.90 21.77 -2.12
N GLN A 287 2.56 22.57 -2.95
CA GLN A 287 3.40 23.68 -2.48
C GLN A 287 2.62 24.72 -1.65
N ILE A 288 1.32 24.90 -1.93
CA ILE A 288 0.46 25.75 -1.13
C ILE A 288 0.12 25.05 0.20
N ALA A 289 -0.24 23.77 0.16
CA ALA A 289 -0.58 22.98 1.35
C ALA A 289 0.59 22.84 2.32
N ASP A 290 1.82 22.62 1.82
CA ASP A 290 3.04 22.45 2.62
C ASP A 290 3.42 23.69 3.44
N LYS A 291 2.83 24.85 3.16
CA LYS A 291 3.03 26.06 3.98
C LYS A 291 2.31 25.98 5.32
N CYS A 292 1.37 25.05 5.49
CA CYS A 292 0.62 24.83 6.72
C CYS A 292 -0.02 26.12 7.29
N GLY A 293 -0.46 27.02 6.41
CA GLY A 293 -1.12 28.28 6.75
C GLY A 293 -2.37 28.51 5.90
N ASP A 294 -3.06 29.65 6.10
CA ASP A 294 -4.23 29.96 5.29
C ASP A 294 -3.82 30.19 3.82
N PRO A 295 -4.40 29.44 2.86
CA PRO A 295 -4.01 29.55 1.46
C PRO A 295 -4.26 30.97 0.93
N PRO A 296 -3.37 31.52 0.10
CA PRO A 296 -3.63 32.81 -0.52
C PRO A 296 -4.87 32.70 -1.41
N TYR A 297 -5.80 33.67 -1.32
CA TYR A 297 -6.97 33.72 -2.21
C TYR A 297 -6.59 33.92 -3.68
N THR A 298 -5.35 34.36 -3.94
CA THR A 298 -4.81 34.56 -5.28
C THR A 298 -4.07 33.30 -5.77
N PRO A 299 -4.44 32.77 -6.94
CA PRO A 299 -3.79 31.61 -7.54
C PRO A 299 -2.36 31.93 -8.03
N TYR A 300 -1.54 30.89 -8.18
CA TYR A 300 -0.12 31.03 -8.54
C TYR A 300 0.13 31.69 -9.90
N ALA A 301 -0.77 31.46 -10.88
CA ALA A 301 -0.67 32.03 -12.22
C ALA A 301 -1.93 32.83 -12.58
N ARG A 302 -1.77 33.83 -13.47
CA ARG A 302 -2.90 34.53 -14.08
C ARG A 302 -3.82 33.52 -14.77
N ASN A 303 -5.12 33.62 -14.51
CA ASN A 303 -6.20 32.76 -15.04
C ASN A 303 -6.33 31.36 -14.43
N TRP A 304 -5.65 31.06 -13.32
CA TRP A 304 -6.00 29.86 -12.54
C TRP A 304 -7.06 30.21 -11.49
N VAL A 305 -7.66 29.20 -10.89
CA VAL A 305 -8.59 29.35 -9.77
C VAL A 305 -8.17 28.39 -8.66
N LEU A 306 -8.31 28.83 -7.41
CA LEU A 306 -7.96 28.05 -6.23
C LEU A 306 -9.20 27.90 -5.36
N THR A 307 -9.44 26.68 -4.90
CA THR A 307 -10.40 26.35 -3.85
C THR A 307 -9.67 25.57 -2.77
N HIS A 308 -9.99 25.81 -1.51
CA HIS A 308 -9.37 25.11 -0.39
C HIS A 308 -10.38 24.87 0.72
N HIS A 309 -10.13 23.84 1.54
CA HIS A 309 -10.83 23.57 2.78
C HIS A 309 -9.79 23.29 3.85
N LYS A 310 -9.85 23.99 4.98
CA LYS A 310 -8.88 23.85 6.07
C LYS A 310 -9.41 22.88 7.09
N ILE A 311 -8.64 21.82 7.33
CA ILE A 311 -8.90 20.86 8.40
C ILE A 311 -8.01 21.25 9.58
N ASN A 312 -8.61 21.50 10.74
CA ASN A 312 -7.88 21.95 11.93
C ASN A 312 -7.29 20.78 12.74
N ASP A 313 -7.78 19.55 12.52
CA ASP A 313 -7.21 18.36 13.13
C ASP A 313 -5.99 17.88 12.34
N VAL A 314 -4.82 17.97 12.96
CA VAL A 314 -3.53 17.58 12.36
C VAL A 314 -3.26 16.07 12.43
N ASN A 315 -4.07 15.31 13.18
CA ASN A 315 -3.93 13.86 13.34
C ASN A 315 -5.02 13.07 12.58
N ILE A 316 -5.81 13.75 11.76
CA ILE A 316 -6.85 13.11 10.95
C ILE A 316 -6.23 12.14 9.94
N ASP A 317 -6.84 10.97 9.78
CA ASP A 317 -6.48 10.04 8.72
C ASP A 317 -6.77 10.65 7.33
N GLN A 318 -5.92 10.35 6.34
CA GLN A 318 -6.00 10.96 5.01
C GLN A 318 -7.34 10.70 4.31
N LYS A 319 -7.97 9.54 4.54
CA LYS A 319 -9.28 9.23 3.98
C LYS A 319 -10.38 10.02 4.67
N ALA A 320 -10.35 10.10 6.00
CA ALA A 320 -11.31 10.91 6.77
C ALA A 320 -11.22 12.39 6.39
N ALA A 321 -10.00 12.90 6.19
CA ALA A 321 -9.76 14.25 5.68
C ALA A 321 -10.42 14.46 4.32
N LEU A 322 -10.24 13.52 3.38
CA LEU A 322 -10.86 13.60 2.08
C LEU A 322 -12.40 13.57 2.18
N GLU A 323 -12.97 12.67 2.99
CA GLU A 323 -14.42 12.59 3.22
C GLU A 323 -15.00 13.89 3.79
N GLU A 324 -14.32 14.52 4.74
CA GLU A 324 -14.74 15.83 5.28
C GLU A 324 -14.81 16.89 4.19
N VAL A 325 -13.77 16.99 3.36
CA VAL A 325 -13.71 17.94 2.23
C VAL A 325 -14.85 17.67 1.24
N MET A 326 -15.11 16.40 0.93
CA MET A 326 -16.18 16.00 0.01
C MET A 326 -17.58 16.36 0.55
N MET A 327 -17.77 16.25 1.87
CA MET A 327 -19.03 16.59 2.54
C MET A 327 -19.23 18.10 2.68
N ALA A 328 -18.16 18.85 2.96
CA ALA A 328 -18.20 20.31 3.02
C ALA A 328 -18.68 20.93 1.69
N GLN A 329 -18.31 20.33 0.56
CA GLN A 329 -18.76 20.75 -0.78
C GLN A 329 -20.23 20.42 -1.08
N ARG A 330 -20.89 19.61 -0.25
CA ARG A 330 -22.28 19.18 -0.46
C ARG A 330 -23.30 20.16 0.13
N ILE A 331 -22.84 21.13 0.92
CA ILE A 331 -23.69 22.07 1.69
C ILE A 331 -23.72 23.48 1.08
N SER A 332 -23.01 23.75 -0.03
CA SER A 332 -23.00 25.07 -0.68
C SER A 332 -24.02 25.24 -1.77
#